data_AF-A0A212FE21-F1
#
_entry.id   AF-A0A212FE21-F1
#
_cell.length_a   1.000
_cell.length_b   1.000
_cell.length_c   1.000
_cell.angle_alpha   90.00
_cell.angle_beta   90.00
_cell.angle_gamma   90.00
#
_symmetry.space_group_name_H-M   'P 1'
#
loop_
_entity.id
_entity.type
_entity.pdbx_description
1 polymer ?
#
loop_
_entity_poly.entity_id
_entity_poly.type
_entity_poly.pdbx_seq_one_letter_code
_entity_poly.pdbx_strand_id
1 'polypeptide(L)'
;MTPSQELSRGHLAAKTDFVFAFGERATFHYVNCAPQWKNFNGGNWNTLEVDLRNHIHAAGYNTIIYTGTYGVTQLLNQVGYWTDLHLYTDENNNPVIPIPQYFYKVVYEPSSKNGIAFVGINNPHYTAEKVKELIFCDDVCKEKPEFRWLTWHPNNPNEGYTFCCSIPDFRRAISHLPDFEVDGILI
;
A
#
# COMPACT_ATOMS: atom_id res chain seq x y z
N MET A 1 8.56 -15.75 -19.79
CA MET A 1 7.91 -14.93 -18.76
C MET A 1 6.54 -14.55 -19.27
N THR A 2 5.46 -14.97 -18.60
CA THR A 2 4.13 -14.42 -18.89
C THR A 2 4.11 -12.95 -18.44
N PRO A 3 3.26 -12.08 -19.03
CA PRO A 3 3.17 -10.66 -18.66
C PRO A 3 2.85 -10.37 -17.18
N SER A 4 2.51 -11.40 -16.40
CA SER A 4 2.05 -11.35 -15.01
C SER A 4 3.16 -11.39 -13.95
N GLN A 5 4.43 -11.58 -14.33
CA GLN A 5 5.56 -11.76 -13.39
C GLN A 5 6.60 -10.64 -13.53
N GLU A 6 6.14 -9.40 -13.49
CA GLU A 6 7.00 -8.21 -13.68
C GLU A 6 6.87 -7.26 -12.50
N LEU A 7 8.01 -6.72 -12.05
CA LEU A 7 8.10 -5.68 -11.04
C LEU A 7 8.23 -4.33 -11.74
N SER A 8 7.50 -3.36 -11.22
CA SER A 8 7.51 -1.97 -11.66
C SER A 8 8.03 -1.07 -10.54
N ARG A 9 8.37 0.17 -10.90
CA ARG A 9 8.65 1.22 -9.92
C ARG A 9 7.31 1.73 -9.39
N GLY A 10 6.92 1.29 -8.19
CA GLY A 10 5.73 1.80 -7.50
C GLY A 10 6.06 3.11 -6.81
N HIS A 11 5.43 4.20 -7.25
CA HIS A 11 5.64 5.52 -6.63
C HIS A 11 4.90 5.60 -5.28
N LEU A 12 5.52 6.20 -4.26
CA LEU A 12 4.91 6.39 -2.94
C LEU A 12 4.08 7.68 -2.89
N ALA A 13 4.64 8.78 -3.38
CA ALA A 13 3.90 9.98 -3.75
C ALA A 13 3.54 9.87 -5.23
N ALA A 14 2.23 9.72 -5.54
CA ALA A 14 1.78 9.55 -6.90
C ALA A 14 1.91 10.86 -7.68
N LYS A 15 2.28 10.77 -8.97
CA LYS A 15 2.42 11.94 -9.85
C LYS A 15 1.15 12.81 -9.84
N THR A 16 0.00 12.14 -9.88
CA THR A 16 -1.35 12.73 -9.98
C THR A 16 -1.81 13.46 -8.71
N ASP A 17 -1.05 13.39 -7.62
CA ASP A 17 -1.33 14.15 -6.39
C ASP A 17 -0.75 15.57 -6.44
N PHE A 18 0.08 15.89 -7.45
CA PHE A 18 0.73 17.19 -7.59
C PHE A 18 0.13 17.98 -8.74
N VAL A 19 -0.20 19.25 -8.48
CA VAL A 19 -0.80 20.17 -9.46
C VAL A 19 0.23 20.72 -10.45
N PHE A 20 1.47 20.91 -10.00
CA PHE A 20 2.52 21.56 -10.78
C PHE A 20 3.54 20.56 -11.34
N ALA A 21 3.99 20.81 -12.57
CA ALA A 21 4.92 19.94 -13.30
C ALA A 21 6.24 19.65 -12.57
N PHE A 22 6.73 20.57 -11.72
CA PHE A 22 7.93 20.32 -10.92
C PHE A 22 7.69 19.28 -9.82
N GLY A 23 6.51 19.29 -9.19
CA GLY A 23 6.10 18.28 -8.22
C GLY A 23 5.89 16.94 -8.90
N GLU A 24 5.18 16.93 -10.03
CA GLU A 24 5.03 15.73 -10.85
C GLU A 24 6.37 15.10 -11.26
N ARG A 25 7.35 15.91 -11.67
CA ARG A 25 8.68 15.41 -12.05
C ARG A 25 9.44 14.84 -10.84
N ALA A 26 9.30 15.48 -9.68
CA ALA A 26 9.97 15.02 -8.46
C ALA A 26 9.52 13.62 -8.03
N THR A 27 8.30 13.20 -8.37
CA THR A 27 7.83 11.85 -8.01
C THR A 27 8.58 10.71 -8.71
N PHE A 28 9.32 10.99 -9.78
CA PHE A 28 10.06 9.98 -10.56
C PHE A 28 11.47 9.67 -10.01
N HIS A 29 11.89 10.31 -8.92
CA HIS A 29 13.15 9.97 -8.26
C HIS A 29 13.04 8.62 -7.53
N TYR A 30 14.10 7.80 -7.58
CA TYR A 30 14.11 6.47 -6.95
C TYR A 30 13.87 6.47 -5.43
N VAL A 31 14.17 7.57 -4.74
CA VAL A 31 13.83 7.75 -3.31
C VAL A 31 12.32 7.68 -3.05
N ASN A 32 11.49 7.98 -4.06
CA ASN A 32 10.04 7.91 -3.99
C ASN A 32 9.47 6.60 -4.57
N CYS A 33 10.32 5.60 -4.82
CA CYS A 33 9.91 4.36 -5.49
C CYS A 33 10.26 3.13 -4.66
N ALA A 34 9.40 2.13 -4.68
CA ALA A 34 9.71 0.78 -4.21
C ALA A 34 9.31 -0.27 -5.25
N PRO A 35 9.97 -1.46 -5.27
CA PRO A 35 9.59 -2.54 -6.17
C PRO A 35 8.16 -3.01 -5.93
N GLN A 36 7.31 -2.91 -6.95
CA GLN A 36 5.88 -3.22 -6.84
C GLN A 36 5.44 -4.14 -7.98
N TRP A 37 4.75 -5.23 -7.67
CA TRP A 37 4.24 -6.15 -8.67
C TRP A 37 3.23 -5.43 -9.57
N LYS A 38 3.38 -5.59 -10.89
CA LYS A 38 2.60 -4.84 -11.89
C LYS A 38 1.08 -5.02 -11.74
N ASN A 39 0.64 -6.23 -11.41
CA ASN A 39 -0.78 -6.56 -11.21
C ASN A 39 -1.37 -5.84 -9.99
N PHE A 40 -0.56 -5.67 -8.93
CA PHE A 40 -0.95 -4.92 -7.74
C PHE A 40 -0.91 -3.41 -7.99
N ASN A 41 0.17 -2.91 -8.61
CA ASN A 41 0.34 -1.49 -8.94
C ASN A 41 -0.78 -0.99 -9.85
N GLY A 42 -1.02 -1.68 -10.97
CA GLY A 42 -2.07 -1.32 -11.92
C GLY A 42 -3.48 -1.80 -11.55
N GLY A 43 -3.61 -2.56 -10.46
CA GLY A 43 -4.88 -3.07 -9.94
C GLY A 43 -5.40 -2.22 -8.79
N ASN A 44 -5.63 -2.87 -7.64
CA ASN A 44 -6.26 -2.24 -6.47
C ASN A 44 -5.46 -1.07 -5.91
N TRP A 45 -4.13 -1.02 -6.09
CA TRP A 45 -3.34 0.13 -5.64
C TRP A 45 -3.67 1.39 -6.44
N ASN A 46 -3.70 1.30 -7.78
CA ASN A 46 -4.13 2.42 -8.63
C ASN A 46 -5.60 2.79 -8.40
N THR A 47 -6.49 1.80 -8.23
CA THR A 47 -7.90 2.06 -7.89
C THR A 47 -8.02 2.84 -6.59
N LEU A 48 -7.30 2.44 -5.54
CA LEU A 48 -7.24 3.19 -4.28
C LEU A 48 -6.78 4.63 -4.50
N GLU A 49 -5.69 4.85 -5.25
CA GLU A 49 -5.17 6.19 -5.48
C GLU A 49 -6.14 7.10 -6.25
N VAL A 50 -6.91 6.56 -7.19
CA VAL A 50 -7.94 7.30 -7.92
C VAL A 50 -9.14 7.59 -7.03
N ASP A 51 -9.72 6.58 -6.40
CA ASP A 51 -10.94 6.70 -5.61
C ASP A 51 -10.73 7.60 -4.38
N LEU A 52 -9.58 7.44 -3.70
CA LEU A 52 -9.25 8.23 -2.53
C LEU A 52 -9.14 9.73 -2.87
N ARG A 53 -8.49 10.05 -4.00
CA ARG A 53 -8.36 11.45 -4.45
C ARG A 53 -9.71 12.06 -4.75
N ASN A 54 -10.58 11.31 -5.44
CA ASN A 54 -11.94 11.75 -5.76
C ASN A 54 -12.78 11.94 -4.50
N HIS A 55 -12.68 11.01 -3.54
CA HIS A 55 -13.40 11.08 -2.27
C HIS A 55 -12.96 12.27 -1.42
N ILE A 56 -11.64 12.46 -1.23
CA ILE A 56 -11.09 13.62 -0.51
C ILE A 56 -11.58 14.94 -1.14
N HIS A 57 -11.57 15.02 -2.48
CA HIS A 57 -12.05 16.19 -3.19
C HIS A 57 -13.55 16.42 -2.98
N ALA A 58 -14.37 15.38 -3.13
CA ALA A 58 -15.83 15.47 -3.00
C ALA A 58 -16.27 15.79 -1.57
N ALA A 59 -15.59 15.24 -0.56
CA ALA A 59 -15.84 15.50 0.85
C ALA A 59 -15.25 16.84 1.35
N GLY A 60 -14.36 17.46 0.57
CA GLY A 60 -13.68 18.70 0.95
C GLY A 60 -12.70 18.54 2.09
N TYR A 61 -12.12 17.35 2.26
CA TYR A 61 -11.15 17.10 3.33
C TYR A 61 -9.80 17.75 3.05
N ASN A 62 -9.19 18.30 4.10
CA ASN A 62 -7.81 18.76 4.07
C ASN A 62 -6.91 17.72 4.74
N THR A 63 -6.37 16.79 3.96
CA THR A 63 -5.69 15.61 4.50
C THR A 63 -4.18 15.70 4.42
N ILE A 64 -3.53 15.04 5.38
CA ILE A 64 -2.12 14.65 5.33
C ILE A 64 -2.09 13.17 4.97
N ILE A 65 -1.32 12.82 3.94
CA ILE A 65 -1.19 11.44 3.46
C ILE A 65 0.23 10.95 3.72
N TYR A 66 0.35 9.85 4.44
CA TYR A 66 1.60 9.12 4.64
C TYR A 66 1.56 7.84 3.81
N THR A 67 2.34 7.79 2.74
CA THR A 67 2.55 6.55 1.97
C THR A 67 3.89 5.93 2.33
N GLY A 68 3.95 4.61 2.43
CA GLY A 68 5.21 3.91 2.53
C GLY A 68 5.07 2.40 2.39
N THR A 69 6.11 1.70 2.82
CA THR A 69 6.23 0.26 2.68
C THR A 69 6.68 -0.40 3.97
N TYR A 70 6.38 -1.69 4.14
CA TYR A 70 6.78 -2.45 5.32
C TYR A 70 7.04 -3.92 5.01
N GLY A 71 7.98 -4.52 5.72
CA GLY A 71 8.38 -5.92 5.57
C GLY A 71 9.03 -6.24 4.22
N VAL A 72 9.43 -7.50 4.04
CA VAL A 72 9.96 -8.02 2.77
C VAL A 72 9.08 -9.17 2.31
N THR A 73 8.68 -9.15 1.05
CA THR A 73 7.82 -10.18 0.48
C THR A 73 8.62 -11.44 0.19
N GLN A 74 7.94 -12.59 0.17
CA GLN A 74 8.58 -13.89 0.06
C GLN A 74 8.00 -14.72 -1.07
N LEU A 75 8.82 -15.61 -1.65
CA LEU A 75 8.35 -16.72 -2.48
C LEU A 75 8.89 -18.04 -1.95
N LEU A 76 8.18 -19.12 -2.28
CA LEU A 76 8.69 -20.47 -2.04
C LEU A 76 9.86 -20.75 -2.98
N ASN A 77 10.99 -21.17 -2.41
CA ASN A 77 12.10 -21.68 -3.20
C ASN A 77 11.83 -23.11 -3.69
N GLN A 78 12.78 -23.69 -4.43
CA GLN A 78 12.65 -25.03 -5.02
C GLN A 78 12.43 -26.16 -4.00
N VAL A 79 12.75 -25.93 -2.73
CA VAL A 79 12.62 -26.89 -1.62
C VAL A 79 11.38 -26.59 -0.76
N GLY A 80 10.58 -25.58 -1.12
CA GLY A 80 9.35 -25.22 -0.42
C GLY A 80 9.56 -24.34 0.82
N TYR A 81 10.71 -23.67 0.96
CA TYR A 81 10.92 -22.68 2.03
C TYR A 81 10.63 -21.27 1.54
N TRP A 82 9.92 -20.49 2.36
CA TRP A 82 9.72 -19.06 2.14
C TRP A 82 11.07 -18.33 2.19
N THR A 83 11.37 -17.59 1.13
CA THR A 83 12.62 -16.86 0.96
C THR A 83 12.33 -15.41 0.61
N ASP A 84 12.97 -14.49 1.31
CA ASP A 84 12.84 -13.04 1.10
C ASP A 84 13.32 -12.64 -0.30
N LEU A 85 12.53 -11.78 -0.96
CA LEU A 85 12.86 -11.30 -2.28
C LEU A 85 13.59 -9.96 -2.24
N HIS A 86 14.73 -9.93 -2.92
CA HIS A 86 15.54 -8.74 -3.13
C HIS A 86 15.91 -8.61 -4.61
N LEU A 87 15.95 -7.38 -5.13
CA LEU A 87 16.33 -7.12 -6.52
C LEU A 87 17.84 -7.14 -6.75
N TYR A 88 18.62 -6.95 -5.69
CA TYR A 88 20.07 -6.82 -5.78
C TYR A 88 20.74 -7.28 -4.48
N THR A 89 21.89 -7.92 -4.64
CA THR A 89 22.83 -8.23 -3.57
C THR A 89 24.15 -7.52 -3.85
N ASP A 90 24.79 -6.99 -2.82
CA ASP A 90 26.11 -6.37 -2.95
C ASP A 90 27.23 -7.42 -3.16
N GLU A 91 28.47 -6.95 -3.27
CA GLU A 91 29.66 -7.80 -3.47
C GLU A 91 29.91 -8.81 -2.33
N ASN A 92 29.34 -8.57 -1.14
CA ASN A 92 29.43 -9.44 0.03
C ASN A 92 28.20 -10.34 0.19
N ASN A 93 27.33 -10.41 -0.83
CA ASN A 93 26.05 -11.11 -0.82
C ASN A 93 25.04 -10.57 0.20
N ASN A 94 25.16 -9.33 0.65
CA ASN A 94 24.12 -8.71 1.48
C ASN A 94 22.96 -8.27 0.60
N PRO A 95 21.70 -8.56 0.99
CA PRO A 95 20.53 -8.04 0.29
C PRO A 95 20.44 -6.51 0.43
N VAL A 96 20.26 -5.78 -0.67
CA VAL A 96 20.27 -4.30 -0.66
C VAL A 96 18.91 -3.69 -0.98
N ILE A 97 18.21 -4.22 -1.99
CA ILE A 97 16.95 -3.64 -2.48
C ILE A 97 15.82 -4.63 -2.18
N PRO A 98 15.13 -4.50 -1.03
CA PRO A 98 14.02 -5.38 -0.68
C PRO A 98 12.81 -5.11 -1.56
N ILE A 99 12.09 -6.18 -1.90
CA ILE A 99 10.74 -6.08 -2.46
C ILE A 99 9.77 -6.05 -1.27
N PRO A 100 9.04 -4.95 -1.02
CA PRO A 100 8.25 -4.85 0.18
C PRO A 100 7.08 -5.83 0.22
N GLN A 101 6.73 -6.28 1.42
CA GLN A 101 5.54 -7.10 1.64
C GLN A 101 4.26 -6.28 1.60
N TYR A 102 4.29 -5.12 2.24
CA TYR A 102 3.16 -4.20 2.31
C TYR A 102 3.48 -2.87 1.66
N PHE A 103 2.50 -2.32 0.97
CA PHE A 103 2.39 -0.89 0.71
C PHE A 103 1.23 -0.36 1.55
N TYR A 104 1.36 0.83 2.11
CA TYR A 104 0.29 1.44 2.87
C TYR A 104 0.13 2.91 2.53
N LYS A 105 -1.08 3.42 2.72
CA LYS A 105 -1.43 4.84 2.63
C LYS A 105 -2.29 5.19 3.84
N VAL A 106 -1.74 5.98 4.76
CA VAL A 106 -2.46 6.51 5.91
C VAL A 106 -2.95 7.91 5.58
N VAL A 107 -4.26 8.11 5.71
CA VAL A 107 -4.95 9.37 5.43
C VAL A 107 -5.41 9.93 6.75
N TYR A 108 -5.01 11.16 7.05
CA TYR A 108 -5.31 11.83 8.30
C TYR A 108 -5.85 13.23 8.01
N GLU A 109 -7.01 13.58 8.59
CA GLU A 109 -7.60 14.92 8.50
C GLU A 109 -7.37 15.64 9.84
N PRO A 110 -6.48 16.65 9.91
CA PRO A 110 -6.05 17.23 11.19
C PRO A 110 -7.14 17.97 11.96
N SER A 111 -8.18 18.50 11.30
CA SER A 111 -9.19 19.34 11.95
C SER A 111 -10.14 18.51 12.82
N SER A 112 -10.55 17.35 12.32
CA SER A 112 -11.41 16.37 12.99
C SER A 112 -10.61 15.28 13.71
N LYS A 113 -9.29 15.21 13.47
CA LYS A 113 -8.40 14.16 13.95
C LYS A 113 -8.87 12.75 13.56
N ASN A 114 -9.60 12.65 12.46
CA ASN A 114 -10.02 11.37 11.91
C ASN A 114 -8.98 10.85 10.94
N GLY A 115 -8.80 9.53 10.89
CA GLY A 115 -7.91 8.93 9.91
C GLY A 115 -8.15 7.44 9.67
N ILE A 116 -7.56 6.96 8.59
CA ILE A 116 -7.69 5.56 8.15
C ILE A 116 -6.40 5.14 7.46
N ALA A 117 -6.03 3.86 7.60
CA ALA A 117 -4.89 3.28 6.90
C ALA A 117 -5.39 2.27 5.86
N PHE A 118 -5.03 2.48 4.60
CA PHE A 118 -5.22 1.50 3.53
C PHE A 118 -3.93 0.71 3.36
N VAL A 119 -4.03 -0.61 3.26
CA VAL A 119 -2.89 -1.51 3.16
C VAL A 119 -3.08 -2.45 1.98
N GLY A 120 -2.03 -2.64 1.19
CA GLY A 120 -1.98 -3.60 0.10
C GLY A 120 -0.84 -4.59 0.28
N ILE A 121 -1.10 -5.86 0.00
CA ILE A 121 -0.13 -6.95 0.04
C ILE A 121 0.51 -7.08 -1.33
N ASN A 122 1.78 -6.72 -1.42
CA ASN A 122 2.57 -6.70 -2.66
C ASN A 122 3.12 -8.10 -2.98
N ASN A 123 2.20 -9.04 -3.26
CA ASN A 123 2.56 -10.35 -3.78
C ASN A 123 1.35 -11.05 -4.44
N PRO A 124 1.33 -11.21 -5.78
CA PRO A 124 0.26 -11.90 -6.48
C PRO A 124 0.34 -13.43 -6.34
N HIS A 125 1.40 -13.97 -5.72
CA HIS A 125 1.64 -15.41 -5.60
C HIS A 125 1.22 -15.99 -4.25
N TYR A 126 0.78 -15.17 -3.30
CA TYR A 126 0.24 -15.68 -2.04
C TYR A 126 -1.15 -16.30 -2.25
N THR A 127 -1.40 -17.41 -1.56
CA THR A 127 -2.73 -18.02 -1.50
C THR A 127 -3.66 -17.21 -0.62
N ALA A 128 -4.97 -17.43 -0.75
CA ALA A 128 -5.96 -16.77 0.10
C ALA A 128 -5.75 -17.10 1.59
N GLU A 129 -5.29 -18.30 1.92
CA GLU A 129 -4.94 -18.70 3.28
C GLU A 129 -3.76 -17.88 3.80
N LYS A 130 -2.70 -17.75 3.00
CA LYS A 130 -1.54 -16.95 3.38
C LYS A 130 -1.92 -15.50 3.59
N VAL A 131 -2.75 -14.94 2.71
CA VAL A 131 -3.24 -13.56 2.82
C VAL A 131 -3.99 -13.33 4.12
N LYS A 132 -4.83 -14.27 4.56
CA LYS A 132 -5.54 -14.16 5.85
C LYS A 132 -4.58 -14.04 7.04
N GLU A 133 -3.43 -14.71 7.00
CA GLU A 133 -2.38 -14.57 8.03
C GLU A 133 -1.68 -13.20 7.99
N LEU A 134 -1.67 -12.56 6.82
CA LEU A 134 -1.00 -11.28 6.58
C LEU A 134 -1.87 -10.07 6.89
N ILE A 135 -3.17 -10.25 7.05
CA ILE A 135 -4.09 -9.20 7.51
C ILE A 135 -3.93 -9.07 9.02
N PHE A 136 -3.39 -7.93 9.47
CA PHE A 136 -2.99 -7.70 10.86
C PHE A 136 -3.99 -6.84 11.68
N CYS A 137 -5.12 -6.47 11.08
CA CYS A 137 -6.17 -5.67 11.70
C CYS A 137 -7.54 -6.14 11.22
N ASP A 138 -8.60 -5.75 11.92
CA ASP A 138 -9.95 -5.93 11.40
C ASP A 138 -10.19 -4.96 10.23
N ASP A 139 -10.66 -5.50 9.10
CA ASP A 139 -10.86 -4.71 7.88
C ASP A 139 -12.05 -3.75 8.03
N VAL A 140 -11.77 -2.48 8.34
CA VAL A 140 -12.79 -1.48 8.67
C VAL A 140 -13.59 -0.98 7.46
N CYS A 141 -13.11 -1.22 6.24
CA CYS A 141 -13.84 -0.82 5.03
C CYS A 141 -14.72 -1.94 4.45
N LYS A 142 -14.55 -3.18 4.91
CA LYS A 142 -15.30 -4.32 4.40
C LYS A 142 -16.79 -4.23 4.74
N GLU A 143 -17.62 -4.27 3.69
CA GLU A 143 -19.09 -4.34 3.77
C GLU A 143 -19.74 -3.16 4.53
N LYS A 144 -19.06 -2.01 4.58
CA LYS A 144 -19.53 -0.78 5.22
C LYS A 144 -20.10 0.21 4.20
N PRO A 145 -21.36 0.67 4.36
CA PRO A 145 -21.97 1.65 3.46
C PRO A 145 -21.18 2.95 3.29
N GLU A 146 -20.45 3.32 4.33
CA GLU A 146 -19.55 4.47 4.42
C GLU A 146 -18.44 4.45 3.36
N PHE A 147 -17.96 3.26 2.98
CA PHE A 147 -16.84 3.06 2.06
C PHE A 147 -17.27 2.67 0.65
N ARG A 148 -18.54 2.92 0.26
CA ARG A 148 -19.04 2.60 -1.10
C ARG A 148 -18.36 3.39 -2.22
N TRP A 149 -17.64 4.46 -1.87
CA TRP A 149 -16.82 5.23 -2.80
C TRP A 149 -15.56 4.46 -3.25
N LEU A 150 -15.14 3.45 -2.49
CA LEU A 150 -13.95 2.64 -2.78
C LEU A 150 -14.35 1.42 -3.64
N THR A 151 -13.93 1.43 -4.90
CA THR A 151 -14.37 0.49 -5.95
C THR A 151 -13.43 -0.68 -6.17
N TRP A 152 -12.41 -0.83 -5.32
CA TRP A 152 -11.44 -1.90 -5.41
C TRP A 152 -12.04 -3.30 -5.20
N HIS A 153 -11.33 -4.34 -5.64
CA HIS A 153 -11.70 -5.73 -5.42
C HIS A 153 -10.73 -6.37 -4.41
N PRO A 154 -10.91 -6.13 -3.09
CA PRO A 154 -9.86 -6.37 -2.09
C PRO A 154 -9.38 -7.82 -1.97
N ASN A 155 -10.20 -8.78 -2.42
CA ASN A 155 -9.91 -10.20 -2.41
C ASN A 155 -9.50 -10.77 -3.78
N ASN A 156 -9.34 -9.94 -4.82
CA ASN A 156 -8.96 -10.39 -6.15
C ASN A 156 -7.43 -10.52 -6.27
N PRO A 157 -6.86 -11.73 -6.37
CA PRO A 157 -5.41 -11.91 -6.49
C PRO A 157 -4.82 -11.29 -7.76
N ASN A 158 -5.62 -11.12 -8.82
CA ASN A 158 -5.16 -10.53 -10.07
C ASN A 158 -5.01 -9.00 -9.99
N GLU A 159 -5.57 -8.37 -8.95
CA GLU A 159 -5.51 -6.92 -8.71
C GLU A 159 -4.71 -6.59 -7.43
N GLY A 160 -4.22 -7.62 -6.72
CA GLY A 160 -3.47 -7.53 -5.48
C GLY A 160 -4.37 -7.33 -4.26
N TYR A 161 -4.10 -8.06 -3.18
CA TYR A 161 -4.94 -8.03 -1.98
C TYR A 161 -4.82 -6.70 -1.23
N THR A 162 -5.94 -6.19 -0.74
CA THR A 162 -5.98 -4.95 0.04
C THR A 162 -6.97 -5.03 1.20
N PHE A 163 -6.77 -4.21 2.21
CA PHE A 163 -7.62 -4.09 3.40
C PHE A 163 -7.43 -2.72 4.06
N CYS A 164 -8.33 -2.33 4.95
CA CYS A 164 -8.25 -1.06 5.69
C CYS A 164 -8.15 -1.28 7.19
N CYS A 165 -7.33 -0.50 7.89
CA CYS A 165 -7.21 -0.53 9.33
C CYS A 165 -7.59 0.82 9.95
N SER A 166 -8.02 0.77 11.22
CA SER A 166 -7.91 1.95 12.08
C SER A 166 -6.43 2.32 12.26
N ILE A 167 -6.13 3.61 12.46
CA ILE A 167 -4.74 4.06 12.69
C ILE A 167 -4.15 3.42 13.96
N PRO A 168 -4.87 3.28 15.09
CA PRO A 168 -4.35 2.57 16.26
C PRO A 168 -3.95 1.12 15.98
N ASP A 169 -4.73 0.36 15.19
CA ASP A 169 -4.39 -1.02 14.84
C ASP A 169 -3.20 -1.08 13.91
N PHE A 170 -3.16 -0.18 12.92
CA PHE A 170 -2.03 -0.03 12.01
C PHE A 170 -0.73 0.24 12.77
N ARG A 171 -0.73 1.17 13.72
CA ARG A 171 0.44 1.55 14.53
C ARG A 171 0.99 0.39 15.37
N ARG A 172 0.15 -0.56 15.78
CA ARG A 172 0.61 -1.76 16.51
C ARG A 172 1.42 -2.70 15.63
N ALA A 173 1.13 -2.76 14.32
CA ALA A 173 1.87 -3.57 13.36
C ALA A 173 3.06 -2.80 12.74
N ILE A 174 2.89 -1.50 12.50
CA ILE A 174 3.81 -0.67 11.74
C ILE A 174 4.03 0.67 12.46
N SER A 175 5.20 0.83 13.09
CA SER A 175 5.46 1.90 14.06
C SER A 175 6.23 3.12 13.52
N HIS A 176 6.49 3.22 12.22
CA HIS A 176 7.29 4.32 11.64
C HIS A 176 6.50 5.60 11.31
N LEU A 177 5.20 5.64 11.59
CA LEU A 177 4.41 6.86 11.40
C LEU A 177 4.84 7.91 12.43
N PRO A 178 4.81 9.22 12.06
CA PRO A 178 4.97 10.26 13.05
C PRO A 178 3.84 10.19 14.09
N ASP A 179 4.12 10.76 15.26
CA ASP A 179 3.13 10.86 16.32
C ASP A 179 2.07 11.91 15.96
N PHE A 180 0.80 11.54 16.08
CA PHE A 180 -0.35 12.42 15.93
C PHE A 180 -1.58 11.77 16.58
N GLU A 181 -2.41 12.60 17.19
CA GLU A 181 -3.65 12.20 17.85
C GLU A 181 -4.69 11.76 16.82
N VAL A 182 -5.45 10.71 17.14
CA VAL A 182 -6.52 10.21 16.27
C VAL A 182 -7.75 9.92 17.13
N ASP A 183 -8.85 10.59 16.80
CA ASP A 183 -10.09 10.53 17.57
C ASP A 183 -11.14 9.60 16.91
N GLY A 184 -10.97 9.28 15.63
CA GLY A 184 -11.92 8.45 14.89
C GLY A 184 -11.44 7.98 13.53
N ILE A 185 -12.32 7.24 12.85
CA ILE A 185 -12.10 6.73 11.50
C ILE A 185 -12.52 7.81 10.49
N LEU A 186 -11.66 8.09 9.52
CA LEU A 186 -12.04 8.94 8.38
C LEU A 186 -12.86 8.10 7.39
N ILE A 187 -14.07 8.59 7.12
CA ILE A 187 -15.08 7.93 6.27
C ILE A 187 -15.08 8.52 4.87
#